data_AF-A0A9E5CL78-F1
#
_entry.id   AF-A0A9E5CL78-F1
#
_cell.length_a   1.000
_cell.length_b   1.000
_cell.length_c   1.000
_cell.angle_alpha   90.00
_cell.angle_beta   90.00
_cell.angle_gamma   90.00
#
_symmetry.space_group_name_H-M   'P 1'
#
loop_
_entity.id
_entity.type
_entity.pdbx_description
1 polymer ?
#
loop_
_entity_poly.entity_id
_entity_poly.type
_entity_poly.pdbx_seq_one_letter_code
_entity_poly.pdbx_strand_id
1 'polypeptide(L)'
;MSYVGQPLKRFEDPRLITGQGSFVDDIRLPGMLHVAVVRSPHVHARIKSLDTLVARNMPGVVTVLTAEDTAGKLKDVPTGAGVWEDEVELMEAPPHPVLAKGKVCYVGQLVAMVVADDPYRARDAAESVMVDYEPLTPVLDPMEVAQGHTAAIHEDIPSNLGIRVVHHGGDLDAAFRQADRVVKGTYHIQRLAPAPMESRGIVADYRRQERLLTVWDSTQRPHGVRRYLSQLLEIPLDDIRVVARDVGGGFGEKGCMFPEEIAIPYLALTLGRPVKWVEDRQENMLAFHGRGHTADVEAAVTSQGIILGMRVRIVVDLGAYFYLSTPSAPVRSSERLTGPYKTPAMNVEVLGVITNKPPTGAYRGAGGPEAAYCVERTVDQIARELDLDPAEVRRRNFVERGSF
;
A
#
# COMPACT_ATOMS: atom_id res chain seq x y z
N MET A 1 21.79 -26.60 19.81
CA MET A 1 21.69 -25.61 18.70
C MET A 1 22.98 -25.64 17.88
N SER A 2 23.17 -26.63 17.00
CA SER A 2 24.46 -26.79 16.29
C SER A 2 24.73 -25.74 15.20
N TYR A 3 23.71 -24.99 14.77
CA TYR A 3 23.80 -24.08 13.63
C TYR A 3 23.34 -22.63 13.91
N VAL A 4 22.72 -22.37 15.07
CA VAL A 4 22.20 -21.03 15.41
C VAL A 4 23.37 -20.08 15.68
N GLY A 5 23.35 -18.90 15.07
CA GLY A 5 24.39 -17.87 15.22
C GLY A 5 25.60 -18.01 14.29
N GLN A 6 25.67 -19.05 13.47
CA GLN A 6 26.77 -19.25 12.51
C GLN A 6 26.48 -18.59 11.14
N PRO A 7 27.51 -18.06 10.45
CA PRO A 7 27.36 -17.44 9.14
C PRO A 7 27.31 -18.51 8.02
N LEU A 8 26.25 -19.31 8.01
CA LEU A 8 26.06 -20.34 6.97
C LEU A 8 25.74 -19.69 5.62
N LYS A 9 26.24 -20.29 4.54
CA LYS A 9 25.86 -19.91 3.17
C LYS A 9 24.40 -20.29 2.92
N ARG A 10 23.71 -19.51 2.10
CA ARG A 10 22.30 -19.71 1.81
C ARG A 10 22.10 -20.91 0.88
N PHE A 11 21.02 -21.66 1.08
CA PHE A 11 20.71 -22.87 0.32
C PHE A 11 20.25 -22.56 -1.10
N GLU A 12 19.64 -21.41 -1.30
CA GLU A 12 19.08 -20.93 -2.56
C GLU A 12 20.13 -20.29 -3.49
N ASP A 13 21.29 -19.87 -2.97
CA ASP A 13 22.30 -19.15 -3.76
C ASP A 13 22.72 -19.90 -5.03
N PRO A 14 23.02 -21.22 -5.03
CA PRO A 14 23.53 -21.91 -6.22
C PRO A 14 22.64 -21.78 -7.46
N ARG A 15 21.32 -21.85 -7.29
CA ARG A 15 20.37 -21.70 -8.41
C ARG A 15 20.17 -20.23 -8.82
N LEU A 16 20.23 -19.29 -7.87
CA LEU A 16 20.04 -17.87 -8.15
C LEU A 16 21.23 -17.26 -8.90
N ILE A 17 22.46 -17.67 -8.60
CA ILE A 17 23.68 -17.13 -9.23
C ILE A 17 24.03 -17.78 -10.57
N THR A 18 23.30 -18.82 -10.98
CA THR A 18 23.53 -19.57 -12.22
C THR A 18 22.42 -19.40 -13.25
N GLY A 19 21.48 -18.46 -13.02
CA GLY A 19 20.33 -18.25 -13.91
C GLY A 19 19.28 -19.37 -13.85
N GLN A 20 19.30 -20.18 -12.78
CA GLN A 20 18.33 -21.25 -12.53
C GLN A 20 17.28 -20.83 -11.47
N GLY A 21 17.17 -19.53 -11.19
CA GLY A 21 16.03 -18.96 -10.51
C GLY A 21 14.75 -19.16 -11.33
N SER A 22 13.60 -19.10 -10.66
CA SER A 22 12.30 -19.18 -11.29
C SER A 22 11.42 -18.07 -10.72
N PHE A 23 11.38 -16.95 -11.43
CA PHE A 23 10.53 -15.80 -11.16
C PHE A 23 9.23 -15.94 -11.95
N VAL A 24 8.23 -15.09 -11.66
CA VAL A 24 6.93 -15.21 -12.34
C VAL A 24 7.05 -14.96 -13.84
N ASP A 25 7.91 -14.01 -14.24
CA ASP A 25 8.12 -13.73 -15.66
C ASP A 25 8.87 -14.85 -16.40
N ASP A 26 9.46 -15.83 -15.71
CA ASP A 26 10.10 -16.99 -16.36
C ASP A 26 9.08 -18.06 -16.78
N ILE A 27 7.86 -18.00 -16.23
CA ILE A 27 6.83 -19.01 -16.47
C ILE A 27 6.36 -18.95 -17.93
N ARG A 28 6.30 -20.11 -18.57
CA ARG A 28 5.78 -20.32 -19.92
C ARG A 28 4.82 -21.51 -19.90
N LEU A 29 3.61 -21.30 -20.40
CA LEU A 29 2.58 -22.34 -20.52
C LEU A 29 2.07 -22.40 -21.97
N PRO A 30 1.70 -23.57 -22.49
CA PRO A 30 1.13 -23.68 -23.83
C PRO A 30 -0.14 -22.83 -23.99
N GLY A 31 -0.23 -22.08 -25.10
CA GLY A 31 -1.41 -21.27 -25.43
C GLY A 31 -1.64 -20.06 -24.53
N MET A 32 -0.64 -19.68 -23.73
CA MET A 32 -0.68 -18.55 -22.81
C MET A 32 -0.97 -17.22 -23.54
N LEU A 33 -1.82 -16.42 -22.92
CA LEU A 33 -2.17 -15.07 -23.35
C LEU A 33 -1.43 -14.04 -22.51
N HIS A 34 -1.28 -12.85 -23.07
CA HIS A 34 -0.56 -11.74 -22.48
C HIS A 34 -1.49 -10.55 -22.30
N VAL A 35 -1.35 -9.86 -21.17
CA VAL A 35 -2.18 -8.71 -20.82
C VAL A 35 -1.36 -7.43 -20.82
N ALA A 36 -1.89 -6.40 -21.46
CA ALA A 36 -1.47 -5.01 -21.29
C ALA A 36 -2.58 -4.23 -20.60
N VAL A 37 -2.20 -3.28 -19.74
CA VAL A 37 -3.15 -2.50 -18.94
C VAL A 37 -3.27 -1.09 -19.50
N VAL A 38 -4.50 -0.64 -19.73
CA VAL A 38 -4.80 0.77 -20.02
C VAL A 38 -5.00 1.48 -18.69
N ARG A 39 -4.10 2.42 -18.38
CA ARG A 39 -4.09 3.17 -17.13
C ARG A 39 -4.54 4.60 -17.34
N SER A 40 -5.11 5.21 -16.31
CA SER A 40 -5.50 6.60 -16.37
C SER A 40 -4.28 7.53 -16.43
N PRO A 41 -4.24 8.49 -17.37
CA PRO A 41 -3.26 9.56 -17.35
C PRO A 41 -3.69 10.74 -16.45
N HIS A 42 -4.89 10.69 -15.86
CA HIS A 42 -5.46 11.78 -15.08
C HIS A 42 -5.40 11.54 -13.57
N VAL A 43 -5.15 12.62 -12.84
CA VAL A 43 -5.14 12.64 -11.37
C VAL A 43 -6.55 12.46 -10.81
N HIS A 44 -7.54 13.13 -11.41
CA HIS A 44 -8.95 13.02 -11.05
C HIS A 44 -9.79 13.36 -12.28
N ALA A 45 -10.63 12.44 -12.76
CA ALA A 45 -11.49 12.69 -13.93
C ALA A 45 -12.70 11.75 -13.95
N ARG A 46 -13.82 12.23 -14.49
CA ARG A 46 -14.96 11.37 -14.85
C ARG A 46 -14.66 10.68 -16.19
N ILE A 47 -14.97 9.39 -16.29
CA ILE A 47 -14.92 8.65 -17.55
C ILE A 47 -16.25 8.89 -18.26
N LYS A 48 -16.23 9.66 -19.36
CA LYS A 48 -17.42 9.95 -20.16
C LYS A 48 -17.77 8.79 -21.09
N SER A 49 -16.76 8.22 -21.74
CA SER A 49 -16.89 7.03 -22.59
C SER A 49 -15.59 6.26 -22.69
N LEU A 50 -15.69 4.97 -23.03
CA LEU A 50 -14.57 4.05 -23.23
C LEU A 50 -14.83 3.25 -24.50
N ASP A 51 -14.10 3.55 -25.58
CA ASP A 51 -14.19 2.82 -26.86
C ASP A 51 -13.05 1.82 -26.97
N THR A 52 -13.43 0.56 -27.11
CA THR A 52 -12.52 -0.59 -27.25
C THR A 52 -12.64 -1.27 -28.61
N LEU A 53 -13.47 -0.75 -29.53
CA LEU A 53 -13.82 -1.41 -30.78
C LEU A 53 -12.59 -1.62 -31.68
N VAL A 54 -11.72 -0.61 -31.80
CA VAL A 54 -10.49 -0.72 -32.61
C VAL A 54 -9.59 -1.81 -32.03
N ALA A 55 -9.28 -1.74 -30.74
CA ALA A 55 -8.47 -2.73 -30.04
C ALA A 55 -9.02 -4.16 -30.18
N ARG A 56 -10.33 -4.35 -29.97
CA ARG A 56 -11.00 -5.66 -30.09
C ARG A 56 -10.91 -6.28 -31.48
N ASN A 57 -10.78 -5.47 -32.53
CA ASN A 57 -10.69 -5.95 -33.92
C ASN A 57 -9.24 -6.11 -34.41
N MET A 58 -8.23 -5.78 -33.60
CA MET A 58 -6.84 -5.96 -34.00
C MET A 58 -6.44 -7.44 -34.04
N PRO A 59 -5.63 -7.86 -35.03
CA PRO A 59 -5.17 -9.25 -35.12
C PRO A 59 -4.45 -9.73 -33.85
N GLY A 60 -4.82 -10.92 -33.36
CA GLY A 60 -4.23 -11.54 -32.18
C GLY A 60 -4.83 -11.09 -30.84
N VAL A 61 -5.67 -10.05 -30.83
CA VAL A 61 -6.44 -9.66 -29.63
C VAL A 61 -7.55 -10.67 -29.39
N VAL A 62 -7.63 -11.16 -28.16
CA VAL A 62 -8.63 -12.14 -27.72
C VAL A 62 -9.82 -11.46 -27.05
N THR A 63 -9.56 -10.49 -26.19
CA THR A 63 -10.61 -9.72 -25.51
C THR A 63 -10.06 -8.41 -24.96
N VAL A 64 -10.95 -7.47 -24.67
CA VAL A 64 -10.67 -6.26 -23.89
C VAL A 64 -11.65 -6.22 -22.73
N LEU A 65 -11.11 -6.33 -21.51
CA LEU A 65 -11.85 -6.31 -20.25
C LEU A 65 -12.02 -4.87 -19.76
N THR A 66 -13.26 -4.50 -19.45
CA THR A 66 -13.65 -3.20 -18.90
C THR A 66 -14.44 -3.39 -17.59
N ALA A 67 -14.69 -2.30 -16.86
CA ALA A 67 -15.52 -2.34 -15.66
C ALA A 67 -16.95 -2.85 -15.91
N GLU A 68 -17.50 -2.66 -17.12
CA GLU A 68 -18.82 -3.17 -17.51
C GLU A 68 -18.84 -4.70 -17.60
N ASP A 69 -17.76 -5.29 -18.14
CA ASP A 69 -17.63 -6.75 -18.30
C ASP A 69 -17.56 -7.49 -16.96
N THR A 70 -17.11 -6.80 -15.91
CA THR A 70 -16.95 -7.31 -14.54
C THR A 70 -18.06 -6.87 -13.58
N ALA A 71 -18.98 -6.01 -14.02
CA ALA A 71 -20.05 -5.49 -13.17
C ALA A 71 -20.93 -6.62 -12.61
N GLY A 72 -21.06 -6.68 -11.28
CA GLY A 72 -21.79 -7.74 -10.58
C GLY A 72 -21.13 -9.12 -10.60
N LYS A 73 -19.94 -9.25 -11.20
CA LYS A 73 -19.16 -10.51 -11.27
C LYS A 73 -17.91 -10.47 -10.40
N LEU A 74 -17.25 -9.31 -10.33
CA LEU A 74 -16.13 -9.08 -9.44
C LEU A 74 -16.55 -8.14 -8.31
N LYS A 75 -16.14 -8.50 -7.09
CA LYS A 75 -16.20 -7.64 -5.91
C LYS A 75 -15.03 -6.66 -5.94
N ASP A 76 -15.15 -5.58 -5.18
CA ASP A 76 -14.08 -4.59 -5.02
C ASP A 76 -12.82 -5.20 -4.39
N VAL A 77 -11.68 -4.54 -4.61
CA VAL A 77 -10.39 -4.92 -4.02
C VAL A 77 -10.52 -4.88 -2.50
N PRO A 78 -10.15 -5.96 -1.79
CA PRO A 78 -10.31 -6.02 -0.35
C PRO A 78 -9.37 -5.05 0.36
N THR A 79 -9.87 -4.44 1.44
CA THR A 79 -9.12 -3.50 2.26
C THR A 79 -8.82 -4.10 3.63
N GLY A 80 -7.86 -3.50 4.34
CA GLY A 80 -7.52 -3.89 5.71
C GLY A 80 -8.44 -3.30 6.76
N ALA A 81 -9.44 -2.50 6.38
CA ALA A 81 -10.22 -1.65 7.28
C ALA A 81 -10.83 -2.42 8.46
N GLY A 82 -11.55 -3.51 8.18
CA GLY A 82 -12.20 -4.31 9.23
C GLY A 82 -11.26 -5.05 10.18
N VAL A 83 -9.95 -5.08 9.92
CA VAL A 83 -8.97 -5.64 10.89
C VAL A 83 -8.64 -4.61 11.99
N TRP A 84 -8.74 -3.32 11.69
CA TRP A 84 -8.31 -2.23 12.57
C TRP A 84 -9.48 -1.40 13.11
N GLU A 85 -10.71 -1.71 12.70
CA GLU A 85 -11.91 -0.93 13.02
C GLU A 85 -12.13 -0.76 14.54
N ASP A 86 -11.90 -1.82 15.32
CA ASP A 86 -12.01 -1.80 16.78
C ASP A 86 -10.83 -1.09 17.48
N GLU A 87 -9.76 -0.75 16.76
CA GLU A 87 -8.53 -0.14 17.31
C GLU A 87 -8.46 1.38 17.06
N VAL A 88 -9.42 1.95 16.32
CA VAL A 88 -9.41 3.36 15.88
C VAL A 88 -10.74 4.06 16.19
N GLU A 89 -10.74 5.40 16.21
CA GLU A 89 -11.99 6.16 16.39
C GLU A 89 -12.84 6.23 15.11
N LEU A 90 -12.20 6.16 13.95
CA LEU A 90 -12.86 6.23 12.65
C LEU A 90 -12.07 5.43 11.60
N MET A 91 -12.79 4.67 10.78
CA MET A 91 -12.28 3.88 9.67
C MET A 91 -13.27 3.93 8.49
N GLU A 92 -13.00 4.82 7.53
CA GLU A 92 -13.79 5.03 6.33
C GLU A 92 -12.95 4.70 5.10
N ALA A 93 -13.12 3.48 4.57
CA ALA A 93 -12.41 3.01 3.40
C ALA A 93 -13.30 3.10 2.16
N PRO A 94 -12.94 3.90 1.13
CA PRO A 94 -13.75 3.98 -0.08
C PRO A 94 -13.71 2.65 -0.84
N PRO A 95 -14.83 2.23 -1.46
CA PRO A 95 -14.86 1.05 -2.32
C PRO A 95 -13.83 1.18 -3.45
N HIS A 96 -12.93 0.19 -3.58
CA HIS A 96 -11.85 0.21 -4.56
C HIS A 96 -12.17 -0.74 -5.72
N PRO A 97 -12.66 -0.24 -6.87
CA PRO A 97 -13.05 -1.11 -7.97
C PRO A 97 -11.81 -1.73 -8.64
N VAL A 98 -11.95 -2.97 -9.11
CA VAL A 98 -10.88 -3.67 -9.85
C VAL A 98 -10.51 -2.91 -11.13
N LEU A 99 -11.50 -2.44 -11.88
CA LEU A 99 -11.33 -1.53 -13.01
C LEU A 99 -12.12 -0.26 -12.73
N ALA A 100 -11.53 0.91 -12.99
CA ALA A 100 -12.15 2.20 -12.75
C ALA A 100 -13.54 2.28 -13.38
N LYS A 101 -14.54 2.68 -12.58
CA LYS A 101 -15.93 2.78 -12.99
C LYS A 101 -16.43 4.20 -12.72
N GLY A 102 -16.91 4.87 -13.76
CA GLY A 102 -17.47 6.22 -13.69
C GLY A 102 -16.43 7.35 -13.50
N LYS A 103 -15.39 7.14 -12.68
CA LYS A 103 -14.28 8.08 -12.50
C LYS A 103 -12.96 7.38 -12.18
N VAL A 104 -11.87 8.10 -12.40
CA VAL A 104 -10.51 7.78 -11.98
C VAL A 104 -10.08 8.77 -10.90
N CYS A 105 -9.41 8.29 -9.87
CA CYS A 105 -9.03 9.06 -8.68
C CYS A 105 -7.51 9.19 -8.49
N TYR A 106 -6.69 8.61 -9.37
CA TYR A 106 -5.24 8.79 -9.39
C TYR A 106 -4.64 8.41 -10.75
N VAL A 107 -3.49 9.01 -11.08
CA VAL A 107 -2.70 8.64 -12.27
C VAL A 107 -2.19 7.22 -12.10
N GLY A 108 -2.39 6.38 -13.10
CA GLY A 108 -2.01 4.96 -13.06
C GLY A 108 -3.15 4.01 -12.68
N GLN A 109 -4.33 4.54 -12.29
CA GLN A 109 -5.48 3.70 -11.98
C GLN A 109 -5.88 2.85 -13.19
N LEU A 110 -6.18 1.58 -12.93
CA LEU A 110 -6.52 0.61 -13.95
C LEU A 110 -7.89 0.90 -14.57
N VAL A 111 -7.97 1.09 -15.89
CA VAL A 111 -9.22 1.43 -16.61
C VAL A 111 -9.71 0.27 -17.47
N ALA A 112 -8.81 -0.38 -18.20
CA ALA A 112 -9.11 -1.55 -19.02
C ALA A 112 -7.90 -2.50 -19.09
N MET A 113 -8.15 -3.75 -19.47
CA MET A 113 -7.09 -4.73 -19.78
C MET A 113 -7.28 -5.28 -21.19
N VAL A 114 -6.24 -5.24 -22.01
CA VAL A 114 -6.23 -5.84 -23.34
C VAL A 114 -5.49 -7.17 -23.28
N VAL A 115 -6.13 -8.23 -23.77
CA VAL A 115 -5.58 -9.60 -23.75
C VAL A 115 -5.30 -10.05 -25.19
N ALA A 116 -4.06 -10.45 -25.49
CA ALA A 116 -3.65 -10.92 -26.81
C ALA A 116 -2.80 -12.19 -26.75
N ASP A 117 -2.58 -12.82 -27.91
CA ASP A 117 -1.74 -14.01 -28.07
C ASP A 117 -0.23 -13.74 -27.98
N ASP A 118 0.16 -12.47 -28.01
CA ASP A 118 1.54 -11.99 -27.97
C ASP A 118 1.63 -10.71 -27.12
N PRO A 119 2.68 -10.53 -26.30
CA PRO A 119 2.82 -9.37 -25.42
C PRO A 119 2.96 -8.02 -26.16
N TYR A 120 3.55 -8.01 -27.36
CA TYR A 120 3.68 -6.77 -28.14
C TYR A 120 2.33 -6.37 -28.72
N ARG A 121 1.57 -7.33 -29.28
CA ARG A 121 0.21 -7.07 -29.77
C ARG A 121 -0.73 -6.59 -28.67
N ALA A 122 -0.60 -7.12 -27.45
CA ALA A 122 -1.38 -6.64 -26.31
C ALA A 122 -1.13 -5.15 -26.05
N ARG A 123 0.14 -4.71 -26.11
CA ARG A 123 0.53 -3.31 -25.91
C ARG A 123 0.07 -2.42 -27.06
N ASP A 124 0.31 -2.82 -28.31
CA ASP A 124 -0.13 -2.06 -29.49
C ASP A 124 -1.66 -1.85 -29.48
N ALA A 125 -2.42 -2.87 -29.08
CA ALA A 125 -3.86 -2.79 -28.98
C ALA A 125 -4.34 -1.99 -27.76
N ALA A 126 -3.60 -1.97 -26.64
CA ALA A 126 -3.88 -1.11 -25.50
C ALA A 126 -3.81 0.39 -25.87
N GLU A 127 -2.85 0.78 -26.70
CA GLU A 127 -2.74 2.15 -27.24
C GLU A 127 -3.91 2.56 -28.15
N SER A 128 -4.66 1.58 -28.68
CA SER A 128 -5.84 1.82 -29.53
C SER A 128 -7.15 1.92 -28.73
N VAL A 129 -7.11 1.78 -27.41
CA VAL A 129 -8.27 2.01 -26.53
C VAL A 129 -8.43 3.51 -26.30
N MET A 130 -9.58 4.06 -26.70
CA MET A 130 -9.86 5.48 -26.55
C MET A 130 -10.74 5.72 -25.33
N VAL A 131 -10.29 6.61 -24.44
CA VAL A 131 -11.05 6.98 -23.23
C VAL A 131 -11.29 8.49 -23.24
N ASP A 132 -12.55 8.88 -23.17
CA ASP A 132 -12.94 10.28 -23.03
C ASP A 132 -13.06 10.65 -21.54
N TYR A 133 -12.30 11.65 -21.13
CA TYR A 133 -12.21 12.10 -19.75
C TYR A 133 -12.72 13.53 -19.60
N GLU A 134 -13.46 13.77 -18.53
CA GLU A 134 -13.77 15.10 -18.02
C GLU A 134 -12.96 15.33 -16.74
N PRO A 135 -11.88 16.14 -16.79
CA PRO A 135 -11.07 16.42 -15.61
C PRO A 135 -11.88 17.01 -14.46
N LEU A 136 -11.57 16.57 -13.25
CA LEU A 136 -12.14 17.07 -12.00
C LEU A 136 -11.04 17.76 -11.19
N THR A 137 -11.42 18.65 -10.27
CA THR A 137 -10.45 19.28 -9.37
C THR A 137 -9.81 18.21 -8.48
N PRO A 138 -8.47 18.05 -8.52
CA PRO A 138 -7.80 17.08 -7.68
C PRO A 138 -7.54 17.64 -6.28
N VAL A 139 -7.50 16.74 -5.30
CA VAL A 139 -7.11 17.01 -3.92
C VAL A 139 -5.75 16.36 -3.69
N LEU A 140 -4.71 17.17 -3.51
CA LEU A 140 -3.32 16.70 -3.51
C LEU A 140 -2.57 16.93 -2.19
N ASP A 141 -2.91 17.99 -1.45
CA ASP A 141 -2.25 18.29 -0.18
C ASP A 141 -3.01 17.64 0.99
N PRO A 142 -2.42 16.64 1.68
CA PRO A 142 -3.06 16.04 2.84
C PRO A 142 -3.31 17.05 3.99
N MET A 143 -2.53 18.14 4.08
CA MET A 143 -2.72 19.14 5.13
C MET A 143 -3.99 19.98 4.90
N GLU A 144 -4.32 20.31 3.65
CA GLU A 144 -5.58 20.99 3.31
C GLU A 144 -6.80 20.11 3.63
N VAL A 145 -6.68 18.80 3.40
CA VAL A 145 -7.72 17.82 3.77
C VAL A 145 -7.91 17.78 5.28
N ALA A 146 -6.81 17.69 6.04
CA ALA A 146 -6.85 17.64 7.50
C ALA A 146 -7.40 18.93 8.15
N GLN A 147 -7.50 20.03 7.38
CA GLN A 147 -8.14 21.29 7.77
C GLN A 147 -9.61 21.38 7.33
N GLY A 148 -10.11 20.43 6.54
CA GLY A 148 -11.48 20.41 6.04
C GLY A 148 -11.75 21.36 4.87
N HIS A 149 -10.71 21.72 4.11
CA HIS A 149 -10.79 22.75 3.05
C HIS A 149 -10.91 22.18 1.63
N THR A 150 -11.28 20.90 1.48
CA THR A 150 -11.24 20.19 0.19
C THR A 150 -12.60 19.65 -0.23
N ALA A 151 -12.85 19.57 -1.54
CA ALA A 151 -14.01 18.86 -2.07
C ALA A 151 -13.88 17.34 -1.86
N ALA A 152 -15.01 16.66 -1.73
CA ALA A 152 -15.05 15.21 -1.60
C ALA A 152 -14.49 14.52 -2.85
N ILE A 153 -13.53 13.60 -2.67
CA ILE A 153 -13.08 12.70 -3.74
C ILE A 153 -14.12 11.61 -3.92
N HIS A 154 -14.59 11.00 -2.82
CA HIS A 154 -15.63 9.98 -2.80
C HIS A 154 -16.88 10.55 -2.16
N GLU A 155 -18.03 10.37 -2.82
CA GLU A 155 -19.30 10.96 -2.38
C GLU A 155 -19.74 10.44 -1.00
N ASP A 156 -19.44 9.17 -0.72
CA ASP A 156 -19.75 8.52 0.56
C ASP A 156 -18.84 8.98 1.72
N ILE A 157 -17.73 9.67 1.43
CA ILE A 157 -16.79 10.18 2.44
C ILE A 157 -16.54 11.68 2.19
N PRO A 158 -17.52 12.56 2.49
CA PRO A 158 -17.43 13.98 2.15
C PRO A 158 -16.25 14.73 2.77
N SER A 159 -15.76 14.24 3.91
CA SER A 159 -14.64 14.83 4.65
C SER A 159 -13.26 14.47 4.09
N ASN A 160 -13.17 13.45 3.22
CA ASN A 160 -11.92 12.78 2.85
C ASN A 160 -11.07 12.29 4.05
N LEU A 161 -11.65 12.20 5.26
CA LEU A 161 -10.99 11.63 6.42
C LEU A 161 -11.26 10.14 6.45
N GLY A 162 -10.23 9.33 6.16
CA GLY A 162 -10.36 7.89 6.09
C GLY A 162 -10.02 7.17 7.39
N ILE A 163 -9.12 7.72 8.21
CA ILE A 163 -8.71 7.11 9.48
C ILE A 163 -8.55 8.20 10.55
N ARG A 164 -9.06 7.95 11.75
CA ARG A 164 -8.69 8.73 12.95
C ARG A 164 -8.27 7.82 14.08
N VAL A 165 -7.07 8.04 14.61
CA VAL A 165 -6.55 7.33 15.79
C VAL A 165 -6.24 8.36 16.88
N VAL A 166 -6.68 8.09 18.11
CA VAL A 166 -6.31 8.90 19.27
C VAL A 166 -5.82 7.99 20.38
N HIS A 167 -4.61 8.23 20.84
CA HIS A 167 -4.05 7.59 22.04
C HIS A 167 -3.65 8.65 23.05
N HIS A 168 -3.91 8.39 24.32
CA HIS A 168 -3.48 9.26 25.40
C HIS A 168 -3.16 8.46 26.66
N GLY A 169 -2.26 8.99 27.48
CA GLY A 169 -1.89 8.42 28.76
C GLY A 169 -1.12 9.42 29.61
N GLY A 170 -1.23 9.31 30.94
CA GLY A 170 -0.62 10.26 31.88
C GLY A 170 -1.31 11.64 31.93
N ASP A 171 -0.76 12.56 32.72
CA ASP A 171 -1.25 13.94 32.86
C ASP A 171 -0.39 14.89 32.01
N LEU A 172 -0.83 15.10 30.77
CA LEU A 172 -0.11 15.94 29.81
C LEU A 172 -0.09 17.40 30.24
N ASP A 173 -1.15 17.91 30.84
CA ASP A 173 -1.21 19.30 31.27
C ASP A 173 -0.24 19.57 32.43
N ALA A 174 -0.10 18.62 33.36
CA ALA A 174 0.91 18.70 34.40
C ALA A 174 2.33 18.66 33.81
N ALA A 175 2.60 17.78 32.85
CA ALA A 175 3.90 17.70 32.19
C ALA A 175 4.30 19.04 31.54
N PHE A 176 3.38 19.69 30.82
CA PHE A 176 3.64 21.00 30.20
C PHE A 176 3.76 22.14 31.22
N ARG A 177 3.00 22.11 32.32
CA ARG A 177 3.16 23.10 33.42
C ARG A 177 4.50 22.99 34.14
N GLN A 178 5.06 21.78 34.24
CA GLN A 178 6.32 21.50 34.93
C GLN A 178 7.55 21.61 34.02
N ALA A 179 7.36 21.80 32.72
CA ALA A 179 8.45 21.85 31.77
C ALA A 179 9.28 23.13 31.94
N ASP A 180 10.61 22.96 32.02
CA ASP A 180 11.54 24.09 31.92
C ASP A 180 11.60 24.62 30.47
N ARG A 181 11.31 23.75 29.50
CA ARG A 181 11.31 24.07 28.06
C ARG A 181 10.28 23.24 27.32
N VAL A 182 9.63 23.86 26.33
CA VAL A 182 8.80 23.15 25.33
C VAL A 182 9.51 23.21 23.98
N VAL A 183 9.89 22.05 23.46
CA VAL A 183 10.56 21.89 22.17
C VAL A 183 9.51 21.56 21.11
N LYS A 184 9.52 22.26 19.97
CA LYS A 184 8.51 22.10 18.91
C LYS A 184 9.16 21.75 17.58
N GLY A 185 8.64 20.76 16.88
CA GLY A 185 9.15 20.35 15.57
C GLY A 185 8.04 19.89 14.64
N THR A 186 8.19 20.19 13.36
CA THR A 186 7.38 19.61 12.28
C THR A 186 8.29 18.74 11.42
N TYR A 187 7.91 17.48 11.23
CA TYR A 187 8.71 16.49 10.52
C TYR A 187 7.93 15.93 9.34
N HIS A 188 8.57 15.92 8.17
CA HIS A 188 7.99 15.38 6.95
C HIS A 188 8.70 14.10 6.54
N ILE A 189 7.90 13.09 6.21
CA ILE A 189 8.34 11.81 5.66
C ILE A 189 7.61 11.63 4.34
N GLN A 190 8.34 11.86 3.24
CA GLN A 190 7.82 11.77 1.89
C GLN A 190 7.26 10.38 1.58
N ARG A 191 6.32 10.32 0.64
CA ARG A 191 5.88 9.05 0.04
C ARG A 191 7.05 8.40 -0.70
N LEU A 192 7.17 7.08 -0.59
CA LEU A 192 8.24 6.29 -1.21
C LEU A 192 7.67 5.08 -1.93
N ALA A 193 8.14 4.82 -3.14
CA ALA A 193 7.90 3.55 -3.82
C ALA A 193 8.86 2.48 -3.27
N PRO A 194 8.37 1.26 -2.94
CA PRO A 194 9.23 0.17 -2.49
C PRO A 194 10.23 -0.30 -3.56
N ALA A 195 9.87 -0.15 -4.84
CA ALA A 195 10.70 -0.37 -6.02
C ALA A 195 11.54 -1.68 -6.00
N PRO A 196 10.92 -2.86 -5.76
CA PRO A 196 11.62 -4.12 -5.88
C PRO A 196 12.16 -4.32 -7.30
N MET A 197 13.36 -4.91 -7.46
CA MET A 197 13.99 -5.05 -8.77
C MET A 197 13.15 -5.89 -9.74
N GLU A 198 12.52 -6.95 -9.25
CA GLU A 198 11.42 -7.61 -9.94
C GLU A 198 10.13 -6.84 -9.63
N SER A 199 9.45 -6.32 -10.66
CA SER A 199 8.11 -5.74 -10.50
C SER A 199 7.05 -6.80 -10.15
N ARG A 200 5.77 -6.42 -10.04
CA ARG A 200 4.67 -7.38 -9.84
C ARG A 200 4.42 -8.18 -11.11
N GLY A 201 3.99 -9.42 -10.95
CA GLY A 201 3.70 -10.32 -12.06
C GLY A 201 2.86 -11.50 -11.61
N ILE A 202 2.00 -11.95 -12.51
CA ILE A 202 0.96 -12.96 -12.24
C ILE A 202 0.77 -13.82 -13.48
N VAL A 203 0.71 -15.13 -13.29
CA VAL A 203 0.25 -16.09 -14.28
C VAL A 203 -0.89 -16.90 -13.67
N ALA A 204 -2.03 -16.97 -14.33
CA ALA A 204 -3.14 -17.81 -13.90
C ALA A 204 -3.50 -18.83 -15.00
N ASP A 205 -3.75 -20.07 -14.61
CA ASP A 205 -4.21 -21.16 -15.47
C ASP A 205 -5.41 -21.84 -14.81
N TYR A 206 -6.54 -21.92 -15.52
CA TYR A 206 -7.71 -22.64 -15.06
C TYR A 206 -7.95 -23.89 -15.89
N ARG A 207 -7.78 -25.05 -15.26
CA ARG A 207 -8.00 -26.35 -15.89
C ARG A 207 -9.39 -26.86 -15.58
N ARG A 208 -10.32 -26.60 -16.50
CA ARG A 208 -11.74 -26.94 -16.32
C ARG A 208 -11.99 -28.43 -15.99
N GLN A 209 -11.21 -29.35 -16.56
CA GLN A 209 -11.34 -30.79 -16.29
C GLN A 209 -10.95 -31.16 -14.84
N GLU A 210 -9.93 -30.49 -14.30
CA GLU A 210 -9.44 -30.69 -12.93
C GLU A 210 -10.19 -29.80 -11.93
N ARG A 211 -11.02 -28.86 -12.41
CA ARG A 211 -11.62 -27.77 -11.64
C ARG A 211 -10.60 -26.97 -10.81
N LEU A 212 -9.36 -26.90 -11.28
CA LEU A 212 -8.26 -26.30 -10.53
C LEU A 212 -7.80 -25.00 -11.17
N LEU A 213 -7.86 -23.92 -10.39
CA LEU A 213 -7.22 -22.65 -10.70
C LEU A 213 -5.83 -22.63 -10.07
N THR A 214 -4.78 -22.62 -10.90
CA THR A 214 -3.41 -22.40 -10.43
C THR A 214 -2.99 -20.97 -10.74
N VAL A 215 -2.52 -20.25 -9.72
CA VAL A 215 -2.01 -18.88 -9.83
C VAL A 215 -0.55 -18.86 -9.38
N TRP A 216 0.36 -18.53 -10.28
CA TRP A 216 1.72 -18.17 -9.93
C TRP A 216 1.79 -16.67 -9.74
N ASP A 217 2.21 -16.26 -8.56
CA ASP A 217 2.09 -14.88 -8.12
C ASP A 217 3.37 -14.45 -7.43
N SER A 218 3.84 -13.25 -7.78
CA SER A 218 4.99 -12.61 -7.17
C SER A 218 4.53 -11.97 -5.85
N THR A 219 4.16 -12.82 -4.88
CA THR A 219 3.54 -12.41 -3.62
C THR A 219 4.35 -12.87 -2.39
N GLN A 220 4.26 -12.09 -1.32
CA GLN A 220 4.77 -12.42 0.02
C GLN A 220 3.76 -13.25 0.83
N ARG A 221 2.50 -13.38 0.35
CA ARG A 221 1.40 -13.99 1.12
C ARG A 221 0.54 -14.93 0.27
N PRO A 222 1.10 -16.00 -0.32
CA PRO A 222 0.36 -16.89 -1.22
C PRO A 222 -0.90 -17.51 -0.59
N HIS A 223 -0.86 -17.84 0.71
CA HIS A 223 -2.05 -18.33 1.42
C HIS A 223 -3.13 -17.27 1.62
N GLY A 224 -2.74 -16.00 1.79
CA GLY A 224 -3.67 -14.87 1.86
C GLY A 224 -4.37 -14.66 0.53
N VAL A 225 -3.58 -14.58 -0.56
CA VAL A 225 -4.10 -14.47 -1.94
C VAL A 225 -5.08 -15.60 -2.23
N ARG A 226 -4.73 -16.86 -1.91
CA ARG A 226 -5.64 -18.02 -2.09
C ARG A 226 -7.00 -17.82 -1.40
N ARG A 227 -7.02 -17.29 -0.17
CA ARG A 227 -8.26 -17.05 0.58
C ARG A 227 -9.10 -15.94 -0.03
N TYR A 228 -8.47 -14.82 -0.41
CA TYR A 228 -9.18 -13.71 -1.05
C TYR A 228 -9.73 -14.13 -2.41
N LEU A 229 -8.96 -14.83 -3.24
CA LEU A 229 -9.45 -15.35 -4.52
C LEU A 229 -10.67 -16.27 -4.34
N SER A 230 -10.67 -17.13 -3.32
CA SER A 230 -11.83 -17.97 -3.00
C SER A 230 -13.09 -17.15 -2.71
N GLN A 231 -12.96 -16.07 -1.94
CA GLN A 231 -14.07 -15.20 -1.56
C GLN A 231 -14.55 -14.28 -2.70
N LEU A 232 -13.60 -13.76 -3.48
CA LEU A 232 -13.84 -12.76 -4.52
C LEU A 232 -14.35 -13.39 -5.82
N LEU A 233 -13.87 -14.58 -6.16
CA LEU A 233 -14.28 -15.33 -7.36
C LEU A 233 -15.30 -16.43 -7.05
N GLU A 234 -15.63 -16.62 -5.77
CA GLU A 234 -16.62 -17.59 -5.28
C GLU A 234 -16.28 -19.04 -5.67
N ILE A 235 -14.99 -19.36 -5.65
CA ILE A 235 -14.44 -20.69 -5.93
C ILE A 235 -14.05 -21.36 -4.61
N PRO A 236 -14.35 -22.65 -4.41
CA PRO A 236 -13.92 -23.39 -3.22
C PRO A 236 -12.40 -23.28 -3.01
N LEU A 237 -11.97 -23.14 -1.75
CA LEU A 237 -10.56 -22.96 -1.44
C LEU A 237 -9.69 -24.10 -1.99
N ASP A 238 -10.18 -25.33 -2.00
CA ASP A 238 -9.51 -26.53 -2.49
C ASP A 238 -9.37 -26.58 -4.02
N ASP A 239 -10.21 -25.83 -4.73
CA ASP A 239 -10.17 -25.65 -6.19
C ASP A 239 -9.16 -24.55 -6.61
N ILE A 240 -8.42 -23.95 -5.65
CA ILE A 240 -7.42 -22.90 -5.89
C ILE A 240 -6.05 -23.30 -5.33
N ARG A 241 -5.02 -23.14 -6.17
CA ARG A 241 -3.62 -23.26 -5.81
C ARG A 241 -2.87 -21.97 -6.12
N VAL A 242 -2.29 -21.34 -5.11
CA VAL A 242 -1.39 -20.17 -5.30
C VAL A 242 0.05 -20.59 -5.03
N VAL A 243 0.96 -20.22 -5.94
CA VAL A 243 2.38 -20.59 -5.89
C VAL A 243 3.24 -19.32 -5.99
N ALA A 244 3.91 -18.96 -4.91
CA ALA A 244 5.03 -18.02 -4.95
C ALA A 244 6.32 -18.82 -5.22
N ARG A 245 7.02 -18.52 -6.31
CA ARG A 245 8.34 -19.09 -6.62
C ARG A 245 9.42 -18.19 -6.02
N ASP A 246 10.50 -17.93 -6.74
CA ASP A 246 11.39 -16.84 -6.36
C ASP A 246 10.67 -15.51 -6.52
N VAL A 247 10.91 -14.61 -5.58
CA VAL A 247 10.39 -13.25 -5.59
C VAL A 247 11.58 -12.31 -5.46
N GLY A 248 11.81 -11.50 -6.48
CA GLY A 248 12.93 -10.56 -6.61
C GLY A 248 12.75 -9.29 -5.78
N GLY A 249 12.44 -9.47 -4.50
CA GLY A 249 12.11 -8.40 -3.56
C GLY A 249 10.62 -8.07 -3.56
N GLY A 250 10.13 -7.54 -2.44
CA GLY A 250 8.73 -7.13 -2.28
C GLY A 250 8.54 -6.04 -1.23
N PHE A 251 9.30 -6.08 -0.13
CA PHE A 251 9.43 -4.95 0.81
C PHE A 251 8.11 -4.42 1.41
N GLY A 252 7.05 -5.22 1.43
CA GLY A 252 5.72 -4.89 1.93
C GLY A 252 4.67 -4.71 0.82
N GLU A 253 5.08 -4.25 -0.36
CA GLU A 253 4.22 -4.02 -1.53
C GLU A 253 3.50 -5.30 -1.94
N LYS A 254 4.28 -6.35 -2.23
CA LYS A 254 3.82 -7.68 -2.64
C LYS A 254 3.16 -8.47 -1.50
N GLY A 255 2.86 -7.83 -0.37
CA GLY A 255 2.05 -8.38 0.73
C GLY A 255 0.58 -7.95 0.70
N CYS A 256 0.20 -7.10 -0.25
CA CYS A 256 -1.17 -6.61 -0.45
C CYS A 256 -1.97 -7.49 -1.42
N MET A 257 -3.18 -7.03 -1.76
CA MET A 257 -4.03 -7.57 -2.82
C MET A 257 -4.29 -6.42 -3.81
N PHE A 258 -3.92 -6.60 -5.07
CA PHE A 258 -4.01 -5.61 -6.14
C PHE A 258 -5.14 -5.95 -7.13
N PRO A 259 -5.64 -4.96 -7.89
CA PRO A 259 -6.66 -5.21 -8.90
C PRO A 259 -6.27 -6.32 -9.89
N GLU A 260 -5.01 -6.34 -10.32
CA GLU A 260 -4.51 -7.31 -11.30
C GLU A 260 -4.50 -8.74 -10.74
N GLU A 261 -4.28 -8.91 -9.43
CA GLU A 261 -4.34 -10.21 -8.77
C GLU A 261 -5.75 -10.78 -8.67
N ILE A 262 -6.79 -9.99 -8.97
CA ILE A 262 -8.19 -10.45 -9.07
C ILE A 262 -8.56 -10.64 -10.55
N ALA A 263 -8.23 -9.67 -11.40
CA ALA A 263 -8.61 -9.65 -12.81
C ALA A 263 -7.91 -10.76 -13.62
N ILE A 264 -6.63 -11.06 -13.36
CA ILE A 264 -5.88 -12.07 -14.14
C ILE A 264 -6.43 -13.49 -13.90
N PRO A 265 -6.67 -13.94 -12.66
CA PRO A 265 -7.36 -15.21 -12.45
C PRO A 265 -8.78 -15.26 -13.01
N TYR A 266 -9.54 -14.16 -12.92
CA TYR A 266 -10.86 -14.05 -13.56
C TYR A 266 -10.81 -14.23 -15.08
N LEU A 267 -9.83 -13.61 -15.75
CA LEU A 267 -9.59 -13.78 -17.18
C LEU A 267 -9.23 -15.23 -17.53
N ALA A 268 -8.36 -15.88 -16.76
CA ALA A 268 -8.01 -17.29 -16.98
C ALA A 268 -9.23 -18.21 -16.84
N LEU A 269 -10.10 -17.96 -15.85
CA LEU A 269 -11.36 -18.69 -15.67
C LEU A 269 -12.30 -18.53 -16.85
N THR A 270 -12.47 -17.31 -17.34
CA THR A 270 -13.44 -16.99 -18.40
C THR A 270 -12.95 -17.44 -19.77
N LEU A 271 -11.65 -17.30 -20.04
CA LEU A 271 -11.05 -17.66 -21.32
C LEU A 271 -10.69 -19.15 -21.42
N GLY A 272 -10.56 -19.86 -20.30
CA GLY A 272 -10.12 -21.26 -20.27
C GLY A 272 -8.72 -21.46 -20.83
N ARG A 273 -7.86 -20.44 -20.70
CA ARG A 273 -6.48 -20.41 -21.20
C ARG A 273 -5.57 -19.79 -20.14
N PRO A 274 -4.27 -20.12 -20.10
CA PRO A 274 -3.34 -19.43 -19.23
C PRO A 274 -3.26 -17.95 -19.60
N VAL A 275 -3.25 -17.06 -18.60
CA VAL A 275 -3.16 -15.61 -18.78
C VAL A 275 -2.01 -15.09 -17.94
N LYS A 276 -1.15 -14.29 -18.57
CA LYS A 276 0.04 -13.69 -17.95
C LYS A 276 -0.01 -12.18 -18.02
N TRP A 277 0.31 -11.56 -16.90
CA TRP A 277 0.58 -10.14 -16.79
C TRP A 277 1.87 -9.93 -15.99
N VAL A 278 2.73 -9.06 -16.49
CA VAL A 278 3.93 -8.61 -15.80
C VAL A 278 4.01 -7.12 -16.04
N GLU A 279 4.02 -6.35 -14.96
CA GLU A 279 4.03 -4.90 -15.05
C GLU A 279 5.42 -4.38 -15.42
N ASP A 280 5.48 -3.23 -16.07
CA ASP A 280 6.74 -2.51 -16.24
C ASP A 280 7.13 -1.68 -14.99
N ARG A 281 8.27 -0.99 -15.06
CA ARG A 281 8.73 -0.16 -13.93
C ARG A 281 7.84 1.07 -13.71
N GLN A 282 7.29 1.68 -14.74
CA GLN A 282 6.44 2.86 -14.59
C GLN A 282 5.12 2.47 -13.91
N GLU A 283 4.52 1.36 -14.33
CA GLU A 283 3.33 0.78 -13.69
C GLU A 283 3.57 0.52 -12.19
N ASN A 284 4.70 -0.10 -11.84
CA ASN A 284 5.08 -0.35 -10.45
C ASN A 284 5.15 0.94 -9.61
N MET A 285 5.76 2.00 -10.16
CA MET A 285 5.92 3.28 -9.47
C MET A 285 4.60 4.07 -9.33
N LEU A 286 3.61 3.78 -10.18
CA LEU A 286 2.30 4.43 -10.18
C LEU A 286 1.23 3.66 -9.39
N ALA A 287 1.49 2.41 -9.00
CA ALA A 287 0.47 1.56 -8.37
C ALA A 287 0.44 1.66 -6.83
N PHE A 288 1.58 1.87 -6.18
CA PHE A 288 1.70 1.71 -4.73
C PHE A 288 2.83 2.53 -4.12
N HIS A 289 2.56 3.24 -3.02
CA HIS A 289 3.61 3.87 -2.20
C HIS A 289 3.50 3.44 -0.73
N GLY A 290 4.54 3.68 0.05
CA GLY A 290 4.46 3.72 1.51
C GLY A 290 4.76 5.12 2.04
N ARG A 291 4.74 5.28 3.37
CA ARG A 291 5.03 6.55 4.09
C ARG A 291 3.98 7.62 3.80
N GLY A 292 4.40 8.90 3.66
CA GLY A 292 3.51 10.05 3.48
C GLY A 292 3.01 10.64 4.79
N HIS A 293 3.88 10.82 5.77
CA HIS A 293 3.53 11.35 7.10
C HIS A 293 4.05 12.78 7.26
N THR A 294 3.23 13.64 7.87
CA THR A 294 3.65 14.92 8.43
C THR A 294 3.31 14.90 9.92
N ALA A 295 4.30 15.07 10.79
CA ALA A 295 4.13 15.03 12.24
C ALA A 295 4.48 16.38 12.87
N ASP A 296 3.54 16.97 13.59
CA ASP A 296 3.74 18.12 14.46
C ASP A 296 3.91 17.65 15.90
N VAL A 297 5.02 18.01 16.52
CA VAL A 297 5.42 17.54 17.86
C VAL A 297 5.65 18.71 18.79
N GLU A 298 5.11 18.61 20.00
CA GLU A 298 5.49 19.43 21.15
C GLU A 298 5.99 18.51 22.28
N ALA A 299 7.22 18.69 22.73
CA ALA A 299 7.82 17.92 23.83
C ALA A 299 8.09 18.83 25.03
N ALA A 300 7.46 18.48 26.16
CA ALA A 300 7.69 19.10 27.46
C ALA A 300 8.92 18.45 28.12
N VAL A 301 9.96 19.23 28.38
CA VAL A 301 11.23 18.73 28.91
C VAL A 301 11.77 19.57 30.06
N THR A 302 12.57 18.94 30.92
CA THR A 302 13.39 19.65 31.91
C THR A 302 14.65 20.25 31.26
N SER A 303 15.32 21.15 31.95
CA SER A 303 16.63 21.73 31.60
C SER A 303 17.74 20.68 31.50
N GLN A 304 17.52 19.48 32.05
CA GLN A 304 18.41 18.33 31.93
C GLN A 304 18.04 17.40 30.77
N GLY A 305 17.07 17.79 29.92
CA GLY A 305 16.65 16.99 28.78
C GLY A 305 15.83 15.76 29.15
N ILE A 306 15.24 15.70 30.34
CA ILE A 306 14.29 14.62 30.71
C ILE A 306 12.92 14.94 30.11
N ILE A 307 12.34 13.98 29.40
CA ILE A 307 11.03 14.09 28.76
C ILE A 307 9.95 13.88 29.83
N LEU A 308 9.11 14.90 30.02
CA LEU A 308 7.95 14.85 30.92
C LEU A 308 6.70 14.41 30.16
N GLY A 309 6.56 14.87 28.92
CA GLY A 309 5.49 14.40 28.05
C GLY A 309 5.55 14.95 26.62
N MET A 310 4.73 14.38 25.75
CA MET A 310 4.68 14.72 24.33
C MET A 310 3.25 14.86 23.82
N ARG A 311 2.99 15.92 23.04
CA ARG A 311 1.79 16.06 22.22
C ARG A 311 2.20 15.90 20.76
N VAL A 312 1.55 15.00 20.03
CA VAL A 312 1.87 14.74 18.63
C VAL A 312 0.61 14.69 17.79
N ARG A 313 0.60 15.41 16.67
CA ARG A 313 -0.42 15.29 15.62
C ARG A 313 0.25 14.80 14.35
N ILE A 314 -0.26 13.73 13.76
CA ILE A 314 0.27 13.14 12.54
C ILE A 314 -0.81 13.17 11.46
N VAL A 315 -0.51 13.78 10.32
CA VAL A 315 -1.34 13.67 9.12
C VAL A 315 -0.69 12.66 8.18
N VAL A 316 -1.46 11.68 7.72
CA VAL A 316 -0.98 10.61 6.82
C VAL A 316 -1.75 10.65 5.51
N ASP A 317 -1.03 10.72 4.40
CA ASP A 317 -1.59 10.62 3.06
C ASP A 317 -1.87 9.14 2.71
N LEU A 318 -3.14 8.76 2.65
CA LEU A 318 -3.58 7.39 2.37
C LEU A 318 -3.67 7.08 0.87
N GLY A 319 -3.61 8.11 0.02
CA GLY A 319 -4.01 8.00 -1.39
C GLY A 319 -5.51 7.85 -1.58
N ALA A 320 -5.91 7.50 -2.80
CA ALA A 320 -7.30 7.56 -3.23
C ALA A 320 -8.16 6.38 -2.75
N TYR A 321 -7.53 5.25 -2.45
CA TYR A 321 -8.20 4.02 -2.00
C TYR A 321 -7.33 3.29 -0.99
N PHE A 322 -7.90 2.27 -0.34
CA PHE A 322 -7.16 1.43 0.59
C PHE A 322 -6.82 0.08 -0.05
N TYR A 323 -5.66 -0.44 0.31
CA TYR A 323 -5.26 -1.84 0.22
C TYR A 323 -5.33 -2.49 1.60
N LEU A 324 -5.06 -3.80 1.64
CA LEU A 324 -4.98 -4.59 2.89
C LEU A 324 -4.07 -3.96 3.96
N SER A 325 -3.03 -3.24 3.57
CA SER A 325 -2.04 -2.69 4.49
C SER A 325 -2.10 -1.17 4.66
N THR A 326 -2.99 -0.46 3.96
CA THR A 326 -3.11 1.02 4.07
C THR A 326 -3.31 1.47 5.51
N PRO A 327 -4.22 0.85 6.31
CA PRO A 327 -4.42 1.31 7.68
C PRO A 327 -3.27 1.00 8.64
N SER A 328 -2.40 0.05 8.27
CA SER A 328 -1.38 -0.46 9.21
C SER A 328 -0.32 0.56 9.58
N ALA A 329 0.12 1.41 8.64
CA ALA A 329 1.16 2.41 8.93
C ALA A 329 0.65 3.55 9.83
N PRO A 330 -0.51 4.19 9.56
CA PRO A 330 -1.11 5.17 10.46
C PRO A 330 -1.26 4.66 11.90
N VAL A 331 -1.87 3.48 12.09
CA VAL A 331 -2.13 2.91 13.43
C VAL A 331 -0.81 2.56 14.14
N ARG A 332 0.10 1.84 13.47
CA ARG A 332 1.37 1.46 14.12
C ARG A 332 2.30 2.65 14.38
N SER A 333 2.17 3.74 13.64
CA SER A 333 2.92 4.98 13.91
C SER A 333 2.55 5.56 15.26
N SER A 334 1.26 5.56 15.65
CA SER A 334 0.84 6.07 16.97
C SER A 334 1.28 5.16 18.11
N GLU A 335 1.19 3.84 17.93
CA GLU A 335 1.56 2.86 18.96
C GLU A 335 3.05 2.84 19.30
N ARG A 336 3.92 3.20 18.33
CA ARG A 336 5.38 3.04 18.43
C ARG A 336 6.12 4.34 18.74
N LEU A 337 5.38 5.44 18.91
CA LEU A 337 5.94 6.80 18.95
C LEU A 337 6.80 7.08 20.18
N THR A 338 6.60 6.34 21.27
CA THR A 338 7.44 6.43 22.48
C THR A 338 8.86 5.91 22.27
N GLY A 339 9.06 5.05 21.27
CA GLY A 339 10.35 4.43 21.00
C GLY A 339 10.92 3.72 22.24
N PRO A 340 12.23 3.78 22.48
CA PRO A 340 12.87 3.20 23.66
C PRO A 340 12.84 4.11 24.90
N TYR A 341 12.05 5.18 24.90
CA TYR A 341 12.10 6.22 25.93
C TYR A 341 10.95 6.13 26.93
N LYS A 342 11.23 6.50 28.17
CA LYS A 342 10.25 6.78 29.22
C LYS A 342 9.57 8.11 28.89
N THR A 343 8.31 8.05 28.50
CA THR A 343 7.47 9.23 28.21
C THR A 343 6.23 9.18 29.11
N PRO A 344 6.27 9.76 30.33
CA PRO A 344 5.23 9.56 31.34
C PRO A 344 3.82 10.06 30.95
N ALA A 345 3.76 11.12 30.14
CA ALA A 345 2.50 11.64 29.60
C ALA A 345 2.57 11.80 28.09
N MET A 346 1.52 11.39 27.37
CA MET A 346 1.49 11.46 25.92
C MET A 346 0.08 11.64 25.40
N ASN A 347 -0.04 12.40 24.32
CA ASN A 347 -1.24 12.45 23.48
C ASN A 347 -0.79 12.38 22.02
N VAL A 348 -1.37 11.43 21.27
CA VAL A 348 -1.11 11.25 19.84
C VAL A 348 -2.45 11.24 19.12
N GLU A 349 -2.60 12.14 18.13
CA GLU A 349 -3.69 12.09 17.16
C GLU A 349 -3.11 11.78 15.77
N VAL A 350 -3.69 10.79 15.09
CA VAL A 350 -3.38 10.49 13.68
C VAL A 350 -4.62 10.73 12.83
N LEU A 351 -4.46 11.52 11.77
CA LEU A 351 -5.46 11.78 10.76
C LEU A 351 -4.97 11.19 9.43
N GLY A 352 -5.52 10.05 9.05
CA GLY A 352 -5.30 9.47 7.73
C GLY A 352 -6.30 10.06 6.73
N VAL A 353 -5.80 10.77 5.72
CA VAL A 353 -6.60 11.52 4.76
C VAL A 353 -6.49 10.93 3.35
N ILE A 354 -7.59 10.98 2.62
CA ILE A 354 -7.71 10.51 1.24
C ILE A 354 -7.28 11.63 0.29
N THR A 355 -6.41 11.31 -0.67
CA THR A 355 -5.92 12.26 -1.70
C THR A 355 -5.96 11.61 -3.08
N ASN A 356 -5.92 12.40 -4.17
CA ASN A 356 -5.86 11.89 -5.54
C ASN A 356 -4.45 11.40 -5.93
N LYS A 357 -3.96 10.41 -5.20
CA LYS A 357 -2.67 9.74 -5.41
C LYS A 357 -2.86 8.22 -5.32
N PRO A 358 -1.92 7.41 -5.80
CA PRO A 358 -1.99 5.95 -5.64
C PRO A 358 -2.24 5.56 -4.18
N PRO A 359 -2.90 4.45 -3.87
CA PRO A 359 -3.02 3.99 -2.49
C PRO A 359 -1.67 3.84 -1.80
N THR A 360 -1.60 4.17 -0.51
CA THR A 360 -0.43 3.83 0.31
C THR A 360 -0.59 2.50 1.02
N GLY A 361 0.51 1.90 1.47
CA GLY A 361 0.49 0.71 2.29
C GLY A 361 1.81 0.43 2.97
N ALA A 362 2.00 -0.82 3.39
CA ALA A 362 3.22 -1.26 4.05
C ALA A 362 4.44 -1.12 3.13
N TYR A 363 5.38 -0.31 3.57
CA TYR A 363 6.77 -0.33 3.11
C TYR A 363 7.67 -0.60 4.32
N ARG A 364 8.51 -1.65 4.23
CA ARG A 364 9.46 -2.15 5.24
C ARG A 364 9.44 -1.41 6.59
N GLY A 365 8.83 -2.05 7.60
CA GLY A 365 8.69 -1.52 8.96
C GLY A 365 7.30 -0.95 9.28
N ALA A 366 6.62 -0.34 8.29
CA ALA A 366 5.24 0.17 8.33
C ALA A 366 4.82 0.79 9.67
N GLY A 367 4.94 2.12 9.76
CA GLY A 367 4.68 2.92 10.96
C GLY A 367 5.83 2.97 11.97
N GLY A 368 6.67 1.91 12.01
CA GLY A 368 7.86 1.89 12.86
C GLY A 368 8.92 2.94 12.47
N PRO A 369 9.41 2.96 11.21
CA PRO A 369 10.35 3.97 10.74
C PRO A 369 9.83 5.40 10.89
N GLU A 370 8.54 5.61 10.70
CA GLU A 370 7.87 6.91 10.80
C GLU A 370 7.86 7.41 12.25
N ALA A 371 7.45 6.55 13.17
CA ALA A 371 7.52 6.79 14.61
C ALA A 371 8.96 7.05 15.08
N ALA A 372 9.90 6.19 14.66
CA ALA A 372 11.31 6.30 15.01
C ALA A 372 11.91 7.62 14.51
N TYR A 373 11.63 8.03 13.27
CA TYR A 373 12.08 9.32 12.75
C TYR A 373 11.51 10.46 13.59
N CYS A 374 10.21 10.46 13.87
CA CYS A 374 9.57 11.49 14.69
C CYS A 374 10.22 11.65 16.08
N VAL A 375 10.37 10.55 16.81
CA VAL A 375 10.91 10.60 18.18
C VAL A 375 12.41 10.90 18.21
N GLU A 376 13.21 10.30 17.33
CA GLU A 376 14.67 10.53 17.31
C GLU A 376 15.01 11.96 16.88
N ARG A 377 14.27 12.53 15.92
CA ARG A 377 14.44 13.95 15.55
C ARG A 377 14.06 14.89 16.69
N THR A 378 13.03 14.55 17.45
CA THR A 378 12.62 15.30 18.64
C THR A 378 13.71 15.25 19.71
N VAL A 379 14.27 14.08 20.00
CA VAL A 379 15.36 13.94 20.98
C VAL A 379 16.61 14.71 20.57
N ASP A 380 17.00 14.67 19.29
CA ASP A 380 18.10 15.49 18.79
C ASP A 380 17.81 16.98 18.90
N GLN A 381 16.56 17.41 18.68
CA GLN A 381 16.17 18.81 18.83
C GLN A 381 16.20 19.26 20.29
N ILE A 382 15.76 18.42 21.23
CA ILE A 382 15.88 18.67 22.67
C ILE A 382 17.34 18.88 23.04
N ALA A 383 18.23 17.98 22.62
CA ALA A 383 19.66 18.09 22.87
C ALA A 383 20.22 19.41 22.32
N ARG A 384 19.85 19.77 21.09
CA ARG A 384 20.32 21.00 20.44
C ARG A 384 19.82 22.28 21.12
N GLU A 385 18.56 22.34 21.54
CA GLU A 385 17.99 23.52 22.20
C GLU A 385 18.50 23.73 23.62
N LEU A 386 18.92 22.65 24.29
CA LEU A 386 19.46 22.69 25.65
C LEU A 386 21.00 22.68 25.70
N ASP A 387 21.67 22.67 24.53
CA ASP A 387 23.12 22.53 24.41
C ASP A 387 23.69 21.31 25.16
N LEU A 388 22.99 20.17 25.03
CA LEU A 388 23.36 18.89 25.63
C LEU A 388 23.87 17.91 24.57
N ASP A 389 24.66 16.94 25.02
CA ASP A 389 25.05 15.82 24.16
C ASP A 389 23.82 14.94 23.82
N PRO A 390 23.55 14.63 22.54
CA PRO A 390 22.39 13.86 22.14
C PRO A 390 22.38 12.41 22.62
N ALA A 391 23.54 11.80 22.91
CA ALA A 391 23.60 10.46 23.49
C ALA A 391 23.25 10.50 24.98
N GLU A 392 23.64 11.56 25.69
CA GLU A 392 23.29 11.76 27.09
C GLU A 392 21.80 12.03 27.29
N VAL A 393 21.17 12.85 26.43
CA VAL A 393 19.70 13.03 26.45
C VAL A 393 19.00 11.68 26.25
N ARG A 394 19.43 10.85 25.30
CA ARG A 394 18.87 9.49 25.12
C ARG A 394 19.05 8.63 26.38
N ARG A 395 20.26 8.62 26.95
CA ARG A 395 20.59 7.83 28.14
C ARG A 395 19.69 8.15 29.32
N ARG A 396 19.41 9.44 29.56
CA ARG A 396 18.54 9.92 30.65
C ARG A 396 17.10 9.47 30.50
N ASN A 397 16.66 9.21 29.27
CA ASN A 397 15.27 8.88 28.97
C ASN A 397 15.02 7.41 28.64
N PHE A 398 16.03 6.54 28.54
CA PHE A 398 15.76 5.13 28.21
C PHE A 398 14.87 4.44 29.24
N VAL A 399 14.04 3.52 28.75
CA VAL A 399 13.36 2.54 29.61
C VAL A 399 14.43 1.71 30.32
N GLU A 400 14.31 1.59 31.64
CA GLU A 400 15.29 0.88 32.45
C GLU A 400 15.07 -0.63 32.36
N ARG A 401 16.15 -1.39 32.53
CA ARG A 401 16.11 -2.86 32.48
C ARG A 401 15.10 -3.48 33.45
N GLY A 402 14.83 -2.85 34.59
CA GLY A 402 13.88 -3.35 35.59
C GLY A 402 12.41 -3.03 35.31
N SER A 403 12.10 -2.35 34.21
CA SER A 403 10.74 -1.89 33.89
C SER A 403 9.91 -2.90 33.09
N PHE A 404 10.44 -4.08 32.76
CA PHE A 404 9.76 -5.14 32.01
C PHE A 404 10.08 -6.53 32.54
#